data_AF-A0A914WQR3-F1
#
_entry.id   AF-A0A914WQR3-F1
#
_cell.length_a   1.000
_cell.length_b   1.000
_cell.length_c   1.000
_cell.angle_alpha   90.00
_cell.angle_beta   90.00
_cell.angle_gamma   90.00
#
_symmetry.space_group_name_H-M   'P 1'
#
loop_
_entity.id
_entity.type
_entity.pdbx_description
1 polymer ?
#
loop_
_entity_poly.entity_id
_entity_poly.type
_entity_poly.pdbx_seq_one_letter_code
_entity_poly.pdbx_strand_id
1 'polypeptide(L)'
;MLRDWPLECPSKCLLVVPIIEKAQEHRLRWYGHIERRPDDHIGKIVQQMEVEGKRSRGRPKRRWMNCIRNDMTTSGLTKEDTADRDRWRSMIRKADPVI
;
A
#
# COMPACT_ATOMS: atom_id res chain seq x y z
N MET A 1 30.94 11.72 22.52
CA MET A 1 29.96 10.90 23.27
C MET A 1 28.60 11.10 22.63
N LEU A 2 28.17 10.09 21.88
CA LEU A 2 26.85 9.98 21.26
C LEU A 2 25.82 9.96 22.39
N ARG A 3 24.91 10.94 22.42
CA ARG A 3 23.77 10.89 23.33
C ARG A 3 22.67 10.14 22.62
N ASP A 4 22.25 9.04 23.23
CA ASP A 4 21.08 8.26 22.90
C ASP A 4 19.86 9.18 22.73
N TRP A 5 19.48 9.43 21.47
CA TRP A 5 18.19 10.03 21.17
C TRP A 5 17.15 8.90 21.16
N PRO A 6 16.07 8.98 21.95
CA PRO A 6 15.08 7.92 21.98
C PRO A 6 14.46 7.80 20.58
N LEU A 7 14.51 6.59 20.01
CA LEU A 7 13.89 6.22 18.73
C LEU A 7 12.35 6.16 18.81
N GLU A 8 11.74 6.82 19.80
CA GLU A 8 10.29 6.90 19.91
C GLU A 8 9.80 8.16 19.20
N CYS A 9 9.30 7.95 17.99
CA CYS A 9 8.68 8.98 17.16
C CYS A 9 7.55 9.71 17.94
N PRO A 10 7.41 11.05 17.82
CA PRO A 10 6.38 11.84 18.52
C PRO A 10 4.92 11.45 18.19
N SER A 11 4.71 10.53 17.26
CA SER A 11 3.40 10.08 16.77
C SER A 11 2.47 9.48 17.84
N LYS A 12 2.96 9.19 19.05
CA LYS A 12 2.11 8.65 20.13
C LYS A 12 1.26 9.73 20.84
N CYS A 13 1.55 11.01 20.64
CA CYS A 13 0.85 12.10 21.36
C CYS A 13 -0.19 12.86 20.52
N LEU A 14 -0.25 12.62 19.21
CA LEU A 14 -1.21 13.25 18.30
C LEU A 14 -2.00 12.12 17.60
N LEU A 15 -3.32 12.23 17.51
CA LEU A 15 -4.22 11.29 16.81
C LEU A 15 -4.02 11.36 15.27
N VAL A 16 -2.78 11.27 14.84
CA VAL A 16 -2.30 11.63 13.52
C VAL A 16 -1.39 10.52 13.04
N VAL A 17 -1.68 9.99 11.87
CA VAL A 17 -0.82 8.97 11.25
C VAL A 17 0.24 9.62 10.37
N PRO A 18 1.42 9.00 10.23
CA PRO A 18 2.38 9.36 9.20
C PRO A 18 1.76 9.34 7.80
N ILE A 19 2.17 10.28 6.93
CA ILE A 19 1.72 10.36 5.53
C ILE A 19 1.90 9.04 4.76
N ILE A 20 2.92 8.26 5.13
CA ILE A 20 3.23 6.96 4.52
C ILE A 20 2.09 5.96 4.74
N GLU A 21 1.46 5.97 5.92
CA GLU A 21 0.30 5.12 6.21
C GLU A 21 -0.90 5.55 5.38
N LYS A 22 -1.13 6.86 5.24
CA LYS A 22 -2.21 7.33 4.37
C LYS A 22 -1.98 6.94 2.92
N ALA A 23 -0.73 7.02 2.44
CA ALA A 23 -0.37 6.53 1.12
C ALA A 23 -0.60 5.02 0.95
N GLN A 24 -0.39 4.21 2.01
CA GLN A 24 -0.75 2.78 2.03
C GLN A 24 -2.25 2.57 1.81
N GLU A 25 -3.11 3.32 2.53
CA GLU A 25 -4.57 3.28 2.31
C GLU A 25 -4.92 3.56 0.85
N HIS A 26 -4.37 4.62 0.25
CA HIS A 26 -4.67 4.97 -1.14
C HIS A 26 -4.23 3.89 -2.14
N ARG A 27 -3.05 3.28 -1.93
CA ARG A 27 -2.56 2.19 -2.77
C ARG A 27 -3.47 0.96 -2.70
N LEU A 28 -3.86 0.55 -1.50
CA LEU A 28 -4.77 -0.58 -1.29
C LEU A 28 -6.19 -0.27 -1.80
N ARG A 29 -6.66 0.98 -1.66
CA ARG A 29 -7.94 1.42 -2.22
C ARG A 29 -7.99 1.22 -3.73
N TRP A 30 -6.94 1.64 -4.43
CA TRP A 30 -6.81 1.43 -5.88
C TRP A 30 -6.70 -0.07 -6.22
N TYR A 31 -5.87 -0.82 -5.51
CA TYR A 31 -5.70 -2.25 -5.73
C TYR A 31 -7.03 -3.02 -5.64
N GLY A 32 -7.77 -2.86 -4.54
CA GLY A 32 -9.06 -3.51 -4.39
C GLY A 32 -10.09 -3.04 -5.42
N HIS A 33 -10.01 -1.78 -5.89
CA HIS A 33 -10.85 -1.33 -7.00
C HIS A 33 -10.58 -2.13 -8.28
N ILE A 34 -9.32 -2.33 -8.64
CA ILE A 34 -8.92 -3.07 -9.84
C ILE A 34 -9.22 -4.57 -9.70
N GLU A 35 -8.98 -5.18 -8.54
CA GLU A 35 -9.24 -6.62 -8.36
C GLU A 35 -10.70 -7.01 -8.52
N ARG A 36 -11.63 -6.12 -8.14
CA ARG A 36 -13.07 -6.30 -8.33
C ARG A 36 -13.55 -6.08 -9.76
N ARG A 37 -12.72 -5.56 -10.67
CA ARG A 37 -13.08 -5.43 -12.09
C ARG A 37 -13.06 -6.80 -12.76
N PRO A 38 -13.83 -6.98 -13.85
CA PRO A 38 -13.77 -8.19 -14.65
C PRO A 38 -12.37 -8.38 -15.25
N ASP A 39 -12.02 -9.62 -15.58
CA ASP A 39 -10.66 -10.00 -16.01
C ASP A 39 -10.26 -9.41 -17.38
N ASP A 40 -11.24 -9.06 -18.21
CA ASP A 40 -11.06 -8.36 -19.48
C ASP A 40 -10.79 -6.85 -19.32
N HIS A 41 -10.93 -6.31 -18.12
CA HIS A 41 -10.67 -4.90 -17.86
C HIS A 41 -9.18 -4.58 -18.05
N ILE A 42 -8.88 -3.62 -18.92
CA ILE A 42 -7.51 -3.19 -19.27
C ILE A 42 -6.64 -2.96 -18.01
N GLY A 43 -7.18 -2.27 -17.01
CA GLY A 43 -6.45 -2.01 -15.75
C GLY A 43 -6.06 -3.27 -14.97
N LYS A 44 -6.86 -4.34 -15.04
CA LYS A 44 -6.59 -5.62 -14.37
C LYS A 44 -5.56 -6.43 -15.17
N ILE A 45 -5.71 -6.46 -16.50
CA ILE A 45 -4.72 -7.03 -17.42
C ILE A 45 -3.35 -6.39 -17.21
N VAL A 46 -3.25 -5.06 -17.25
CA VAL A 46 -1.98 -4.34 -17.06
C VAL A 46 -1.39 -4.54 -15.67
N GLN A 47 -2.23 -4.66 -14.63
CA GLN A 47 -1.76 -4.92 -13.27
C GLN A 47 -1.14 -6.32 -13.12
N GLN A 48 -1.70 -7.32 -13.81
CA GLN A 48 -1.24 -8.71 -13.77
C GLN A 48 -0.09 -8.99 -14.74
N MET A 49 0.08 -8.15 -15.76
CA MET A 49 1.12 -8.29 -16.77
C MET A 49 2.53 -8.20 -16.16
N GLU A 50 3.38 -9.18 -16.48
CA GLU A 50 4.82 -9.12 -16.24
C GLU A 50 5.53 -8.67 -17.51
N VAL A 51 6.24 -7.54 -17.44
CA VAL A 51 7.05 -7.03 -18.55
C VAL A 51 8.42 -7.68 -18.47
N GLU A 52 8.75 -8.47 -19.50
CA GLU A 52 10.06 -9.08 -19.65
C GLU A 52 11.16 -8.05 -19.90
N GLY A 53 12.39 -8.36 -19.47
CA GLY A 53 13.57 -7.55 -19.71
C GLY A 53 14.28 -7.04 -18.45
N LYS A 54 15.56 -6.72 -18.62
CA LYS A 54 16.42 -6.21 -17.55
C LYS A 54 16.33 -4.68 -17.49
N ARG A 55 16.00 -4.13 -16.32
CA ARG A 55 16.00 -2.68 -16.13
C ARG A 55 17.43 -2.12 -16.16
N SER A 56 17.55 -0.90 -16.67
CA SER A 56 18.78 -0.12 -16.62
C SER A 56 19.22 0.14 -15.17
N ARG A 57 20.52 0.34 -14.99
CA ARG A 57 21.11 0.69 -13.70
C ARG A 57 20.65 2.10 -13.29
N GLY A 58 20.38 2.30 -12.00
CA GLY A 58 20.03 3.61 -11.42
C GLY A 58 18.55 3.81 -11.06
N ARG A 59 17.60 3.11 -11.70
CA ARG A 59 16.18 3.24 -11.36
C ARG A 59 15.85 2.48 -10.06
N PRO A 60 15.01 3.03 -9.15
CA PRO A 60 14.57 2.32 -7.95
C PRO A 60 13.98 0.94 -8.28
N LYS A 61 14.42 -0.09 -7.54
CA LYS A 61 14.02 -1.48 -7.78
C LYS A 61 12.56 -1.77 -7.41
N ARG A 62 11.92 -0.93 -6.59
CA ARG A 62 10.54 -1.16 -6.10
C ARG A 62 9.53 -1.10 -7.26
N ARG A 63 8.84 -2.22 -7.49
CA ARG A 63 7.67 -2.30 -8.39
C ARG A 63 6.41 -1.91 -7.63
N TRP A 64 5.41 -1.39 -8.35
CA TRP A 64 4.06 -1.18 -7.82
C TRP A 64 3.54 -2.41 -7.07
N MET A 65 3.58 -3.58 -7.71
CA MET A 65 3.10 -4.82 -7.11
C MET A 65 3.91 -5.25 -5.89
N ASN A 66 5.20 -4.90 -5.81
CA ASN A 66 6.00 -5.15 -4.61
C ASN A 66 5.55 -4.27 -3.44
N CYS A 67 5.18 -3.01 -3.70
CA CYS A 67 4.59 -2.14 -2.69
C CYS A 67 3.24 -2.68 -2.22
N ILE A 68 2.37 -3.09 -3.15
CA ILE A 68 1.07 -3.69 -2.79
C ILE A 68 1.22 -4.96 -1.96
N ARG A 69 2.11 -5.88 -2.34
CA ARG A 69 2.38 -7.08 -1.53
C ARG A 69 2.82 -6.73 -0.11
N ASN A 70 3.77 -5.80 0.03
CA ASN A 70 4.22 -5.35 1.34
C ASN A 70 3.10 -4.69 2.15
N ASP A 71 2.26 -3.87 1.50
CA ASP A 71 1.13 -3.20 2.15
C ASP A 71 0.09 -4.22 2.62
N MET A 72 -0.22 -5.25 1.81
CA MET A 72 -1.13 -6.34 2.18
C MET A 72 -0.58 -7.16 3.35
N THR A 73 0.71 -7.54 3.30
CA THR A 73 1.38 -8.25 4.40
C THR A 73 1.35 -7.44 5.69
N THR A 74 1.65 -6.13 5.62
CA THR A 74 1.67 -5.24 6.78
C THR A 74 0.27 -5.03 7.38
N SER A 75 -0.78 -5.12 6.55
CA SER A 75 -2.17 -5.00 6.99
C SER A 75 -2.86 -6.34 7.29
N GLY A 76 -2.17 -7.48 7.14
CA GLY A 76 -2.76 -8.81 7.33
C GLY A 76 -3.89 -9.12 6.36
N LEU A 77 -3.83 -8.56 5.15
CA LEU A 77 -4.86 -8.68 4.12
C LEU A 77 -4.54 -9.80 3.13
N THR A 78 -5.58 -10.47 2.65
CA THR A 78 -5.48 -11.36 1.50
C THR A 78 -6.22 -10.79 0.29
N LYS A 79 -6.06 -11.43 -0.86
CA LYS A 79 -6.74 -11.01 -2.09
C LYS A 79 -8.25 -11.20 -1.97
N GLU A 80 -8.68 -12.24 -1.26
CA GLU A 80 -10.08 -12.63 -1.05
C GLU A 80 -10.85 -11.56 -0.27
N ASP A 81 -10.18 -10.85 0.65
CA ASP A 81 -10.76 -9.73 1.38
C ASP A 81 -11.22 -8.59 0.45
N THR A 82 -10.70 -8.51 -0.78
CA THR A 82 -11.12 -7.49 -1.75
C THR A 82 -12.55 -7.70 -2.26
N ALA A 83 -13.13 -8.89 -2.14
CA ALA A 83 -14.48 -9.17 -2.64
C ALA A 83 -15.55 -8.38 -1.88
N ASP A 84 -15.44 -8.32 -0.55
CA ASP A 84 -16.32 -7.53 0.31
C ASP A 84 -15.83 -6.08 0.36
N ARG A 85 -16.60 -5.16 -0.22
CA ARG A 85 -16.24 -3.76 -0.34
C ARG A 85 -16.18 -3.04 1.00
N ASP A 86 -17.11 -3.35 1.91
CA ASP A 86 -17.25 -2.63 3.16
C ASP A 86 -16.22 -3.12 4.18
N ARG A 87 -16.02 -4.45 4.23
CA ARG A 87 -14.90 -5.04 4.96
C ARG A 87 -13.55 -4.52 4.45
N TRP A 88 -13.33 -4.50 3.12
CA TRP A 88 -12.11 -3.96 2.54
C TRP A 88 -11.89 -2.50 2.96
N ARG A 89 -12.91 -1.64 2.82
CA ARG A 89 -12.81 -0.22 3.19
C ARG A 89 -12.47 -0.04 4.66
N SER A 90 -13.08 -0.85 5.54
CA SER A 90 -12.81 -0.80 6.98
C SER A 90 -11.37 -1.21 7.30
N MET A 91 -10.87 -2.30 6.71
CA MET A 91 -9.54 -2.83 7.01
C MET A 91 -8.41 -1.93 6.51
N ILE A 92 -8.60 -1.23 5.39
CA ILE A 92 -7.53 -0.38 4.81
C ILE A 92 -7.51 1.05 5.37
N ARG A 93 -8.56 1.49 6.07
CA ARG A 93 -8.71 2.88 6.54
C ARG A 93 -7.57 3.23 7.49
N LYS A 94 -6.90 4.35 7.23
CA LYS A 94 -5.93 4.99 8.13
C LYS A 94 -6.49 6.34 8.55
N ALA A 95 -6.05 6.86 9.71
CA ALA A 95 -6.40 8.22 10.11
C ALA A 95 -5.87 9.23 9.08
N ASP A 96 -6.30 10.48 9.18
CA ASP A 96 -5.81 11.49 8.26
C ASP A 96 -4.50 12.08 8.82
N PRO A 97 -3.47 12.27 7.97
CA PRO A 97 -2.22 12.87 8.41
C PRO A 97 -2.42 14.37 8.65
N VAL A 98 -1.56 14.96 9.49
CA VAL A 98 -1.45 16.41 9.59
C VAL A 98 -0.63 16.88 8.40
N ILE A 99 -1.17 17.85 7.66
CA ILE A 99 -0.55 18.51 6.51
C ILE A 99 0.24 19.72 7.02
#